data_AF-A0AAW5IJY1-F1
#
_entry.id   AF-A0AAW5IJY1-F1
#
_cell.length_a   1.000
_cell.length_b   1.000
_cell.length_c   1.000
_cell.angle_alpha   90.00
_cell.angle_beta   90.00
_cell.angle_gamma   90.00
#
_symmetry.space_group_name_H-M   'P 1'
#
loop_
_entity.id
_entity.type
_entity.pdbx_description
1 polymer ?
#
loop_
_entity_poly.entity_id
_entity_poly.type
_entity_poly.pdbx_seq_one_letter_code
_entity_poly.pdbx_strand_id
1 'polypeptide(L)'
;MSVSFSLAKHLAKPGDKTSDSKYYACTQINDSISLKMFAGLIEKQTTVSRADCTAVLVSAVDNLVTELQRGNQVEFGELGKFRLQLTSTGVDNPADFRSDVNITGANIQYIPGEGVKNKFSELDYKQVASRALQIAAMKAEKAGAKTLNIEEAKKYKKDEAAGDGTDETGKPGSTTGGGTSQGTGSTGENSGGTSQGTGSTGEDTGNPGEDSGNGDNVNL
;
A
#
# COMPACT_ATOMS: atom_id res chain seq x y z
N MET A 1 11.52 10.32 22.60
CA MET A 1 10.58 10.58 21.49
C MET A 1 9.31 9.83 21.80
N SER A 2 8.13 10.42 21.62
CA SER A 2 6.86 9.76 21.97
C SER A 2 6.06 9.34 20.74
N VAL A 3 5.39 8.19 20.86
CA VAL A 3 4.46 7.66 19.85
C VAL A 3 3.03 8.02 20.25
N SER A 4 2.33 8.65 19.32
CA SER A 4 0.91 8.99 19.47
C SER A 4 0.05 7.75 19.29
N PHE A 5 -0.89 7.51 20.20
CA PHE A 5 -1.88 6.43 20.06
C PHE A 5 -3.30 6.94 20.36
N SER A 6 -4.30 6.29 19.75
CA SER A 6 -5.71 6.49 20.10
C SER A 6 -6.36 5.15 20.50
N LEU A 7 -7.52 5.19 21.14
CA LEU A 7 -8.24 3.97 21.52
C LEU A 7 -9.30 3.60 20.48
N ALA A 8 -9.23 2.38 19.97
CA ALA A 8 -10.21 1.79 19.08
C ALA A 8 -10.86 0.56 19.70
N LYS A 9 -12.15 0.36 19.43
CA LYS A 9 -12.92 -0.78 19.94
C LYS A 9 -12.87 -1.91 18.92
N HIS A 10 -12.33 -3.06 19.30
CA HIS A 10 -12.27 -4.27 18.47
C HIS A 10 -12.81 -5.47 19.22
N LEU A 11 -13.22 -6.50 18.47
CA LEU A 11 -13.61 -7.80 19.02
C LEU A 11 -12.40 -8.47 19.70
N ALA A 12 -12.63 -9.13 20.83
CA ALA A 12 -11.56 -9.77 21.60
C ALA A 12 -10.88 -10.92 20.84
N LYS A 13 -11.61 -11.58 19.93
CA LYS A 13 -11.07 -12.62 19.04
C LYS A 13 -11.34 -12.22 17.58
N PRO A 14 -10.29 -11.99 16.77
CA PRO A 14 -10.45 -11.75 15.34
C PRO A 14 -11.22 -12.91 14.69
N GLY A 15 -12.34 -12.62 14.02
CA GLY A 15 -13.17 -13.62 13.33
C GLY A 15 -14.36 -14.16 14.13
N ASP A 16 -14.39 -13.98 15.45
CA ASP A 16 -15.55 -14.37 16.28
C ASP A 16 -16.46 -13.17 16.54
N LYS A 17 -17.51 -13.06 15.72
CA LYS A 17 -18.50 -11.97 15.78
C LYS A 17 -19.32 -11.96 17.08
N THR A 18 -19.23 -13.00 17.89
CA THR A 18 -19.95 -13.12 19.17
C THR A 18 -19.10 -12.70 20.38
N SER A 19 -17.81 -12.43 20.16
CA SER A 19 -16.89 -12.08 21.24
C SER A 19 -17.10 -10.66 21.77
N ASP A 20 -16.86 -10.47 23.06
CA ASP A 20 -16.91 -9.16 23.69
C ASP A 20 -15.93 -8.19 23.03
N SER A 21 -16.35 -6.94 22.91
CA SER A 21 -15.49 -5.89 22.37
C SER A 21 -14.60 -5.27 23.45
N LYS A 22 -13.31 -5.11 23.16
CA LYS A 22 -12.31 -4.47 24.01
C LYS A 22 -11.70 -3.25 23.32
N TYR A 23 -11.17 -2.33 24.12
CA TYR A 23 -10.40 -1.18 23.60
C TYR A 23 -8.93 -1.56 23.44
N TYR A 24 -8.37 -1.24 22.28
CA TYR A 24 -6.98 -1.46 21.95
C TYR A 24 -6.33 -0.13 21.56
N ALA A 25 -5.05 0.01 21.89
CA ALA A 25 -4.25 1.14 21.44
C ALA A 25 -3.95 0.99 19.94
N CYS A 26 -4.26 2.02 19.17
CA CYS A 26 -3.93 2.11 17.76
C CYS A 26 -2.98 3.29 17.54
N THR A 27 -1.78 2.98 17.05
CA THR A 27 -0.79 3.98 16.66
C THR A 27 -1.40 4.99 15.69
N GLN A 28 -1.17 6.27 15.94
CA GLN A 28 -1.51 7.34 15.02
C GLN A 28 -0.24 7.72 14.26
N ILE A 29 -0.27 7.58 12.94
CA ILE A 29 0.82 8.01 12.06
C ILE A 29 0.90 9.53 12.15
N ASN A 30 2.07 10.05 12.47
CA ASN A 30 2.30 11.50 12.57
C ASN A 30 2.34 12.10 11.15
N ASP A 31 3.24 11.59 10.31
CA ASP A 31 3.40 12.00 8.90
C ASP A 31 3.91 10.81 8.07
N SER A 32 3.71 10.89 6.75
CA SER A 32 4.30 9.96 5.78
C SER A 32 5.59 10.56 5.21
N ILE A 33 6.71 9.87 5.38
CA ILE A 33 7.99 10.26 4.76
C ILE A 33 8.08 9.61 3.38
N SER A 34 8.12 10.43 2.32
CA SER A 34 8.28 9.94 0.95
C SER A 34 9.73 9.53 0.66
N LEU A 35 9.94 8.73 -0.40
CA LEU A 35 11.28 8.33 -0.84
C LEU A 35 12.20 9.54 -1.07
N LYS A 36 11.67 10.62 -1.69
CA LYS A 36 12.40 11.87 -1.93
C LYS A 36 12.83 12.57 -0.64
N MET A 37 11.98 12.52 0.39
CA MET A 37 12.30 13.09 1.70
C MET A 37 13.33 12.21 2.43
N PHE A 38 13.16 10.89 2.39
CA PHE A 38 14.09 9.95 3.00
C PHE A 38 15.48 10.00 2.37
N ALA A 39 15.58 10.02 1.03
CA ALA A 39 16.83 10.22 0.32
C ALA A 39 17.50 11.55 0.71
N GLY A 40 16.70 12.60 0.94
CA GLY A 40 17.19 13.87 1.45
C GLY A 40 17.72 13.83 2.90
N LEU A 41 17.28 12.87 3.72
CA LEU A 41 17.85 12.65 5.06
C LEU A 41 19.20 11.93 4.96
N ILE A 42 19.33 10.97 4.04
CA ILE A 42 20.60 10.26 3.78
C ILE A 42 21.64 11.22 3.21
N GLU A 43 21.26 12.06 2.25
CA GLU A 43 22.12 13.12 1.68
C GLU A 43 22.69 14.04 2.77
N LYS A 44 21.91 14.38 3.81
CA LYS A 44 22.40 15.22 4.92
C LYS A 44 23.41 14.53 5.83
N GLN A 45 23.44 13.20 5.84
CA GLN A 45 24.30 12.38 6.70
C GLN A 45 25.49 11.78 5.96
N THR A 46 25.51 11.91 4.63
CA THR A 46 26.50 11.30 3.74
C THR A 46 26.99 12.33 2.72
N THR A 47 27.94 11.96 1.88
CA THR A 47 28.41 12.81 0.77
C THR A 47 27.69 12.52 -0.54
N VAL A 48 26.72 11.61 -0.53
CA VAL A 48 26.01 11.13 -1.72
C VAL A 48 24.87 12.08 -2.05
N SER A 49 24.72 12.44 -3.33
CA SER A 49 23.63 13.32 -3.75
C SER A 49 22.27 12.66 -3.55
N ARG A 50 21.21 13.46 -3.40
CA ARG A 50 19.85 12.92 -3.36
C ARG A 50 19.49 12.07 -4.57
N ALA A 51 19.94 12.47 -5.76
CA ALA A 51 19.64 11.77 -7.01
C ALA A 51 20.24 10.36 -6.97
N ASP A 52 21.51 10.25 -6.58
CA ASP A 52 22.19 8.98 -6.45
C ASP A 52 21.59 8.11 -5.35
N CYS A 53 21.26 8.70 -4.18
CA CYS A 53 20.56 7.98 -3.11
C CYS A 53 19.22 7.41 -3.58
N THR A 54 18.47 8.19 -4.37
CA THR A 54 17.17 7.75 -4.89
C THR A 54 17.36 6.60 -5.87
N ALA A 55 18.33 6.70 -6.78
CA ALA A 55 18.64 5.65 -7.73
C ALA A 55 19.02 4.34 -7.01
N VAL A 56 19.90 4.40 -6.01
CA VAL A 56 20.32 3.24 -5.22
C VAL A 56 19.15 2.59 -4.48
N LEU A 57 18.28 3.39 -3.84
CA LEU A 57 17.13 2.85 -3.11
C LEU A 57 16.12 2.17 -4.04
N VAL A 58 15.86 2.75 -5.22
CA VAL A 58 14.99 2.13 -6.24
C VAL A 58 15.60 0.83 -6.73
N SER A 59 16.87 0.85 -7.14
CA SER A 59 17.56 -0.37 -7.58
C SER A 59 17.62 -1.44 -6.50
N ALA A 60 17.76 -1.08 -5.22
CA ALA A 60 17.73 -2.03 -4.11
C ALA A 60 16.37 -2.74 -3.99
N VAL A 61 15.26 -2.03 -4.23
CA VAL A 61 13.91 -2.62 -4.25
C VAL A 61 13.76 -3.59 -5.43
N ASP A 62 14.21 -3.21 -6.62
CA ASP A 62 14.12 -4.07 -7.81
C ASP A 62 14.90 -5.37 -7.64
N ASN A 63 16.13 -5.28 -7.10
CA ASN A 63 16.94 -6.45 -6.80
C ASN A 63 16.33 -7.31 -5.69
N LEU A 64 15.76 -6.70 -4.64
CA LEU A 64 15.06 -7.42 -3.59
C LEU A 64 13.89 -8.24 -4.15
N VAL A 65 13.04 -7.63 -4.99
CA VAL A 65 11.91 -8.33 -5.61
C VAL A 65 12.39 -9.49 -6.48
N THR A 66 13.43 -9.26 -7.29
CA THR A 66 14.02 -10.28 -8.16
C THR A 66 14.53 -11.49 -7.38
N GLU A 67 15.25 -11.26 -6.28
CA GLU A 67 15.78 -12.33 -5.45
C GLU A 67 14.69 -13.08 -4.67
N LEU A 68 13.65 -12.37 -4.19
CA LEU A 68 12.50 -13.00 -3.56
C LEU A 68 11.70 -13.88 -4.53
N GLN A 69 11.55 -13.46 -5.79
CA GLN A 69 10.91 -14.26 -6.85
C GLN A 69 11.72 -15.52 -7.19
N ARG A 70 13.04 -15.47 -7.05
CA ARG A 70 13.92 -16.65 -7.16
C ARG A 70 13.83 -17.59 -5.95
N GLY A 71 13.07 -17.23 -4.92
CA GLY A 71 12.96 -17.99 -3.67
C GLY A 71 14.11 -17.74 -2.70
N ASN A 72 14.99 -16.79 -2.99
CA ASN A 72 16.11 -16.45 -2.11
C ASN A 72 15.64 -15.57 -0.96
N GLN A 73 16.34 -15.67 0.16
CA GLN A 73 16.21 -14.75 1.28
C GLN A 73 17.25 -13.64 1.14
N VAL A 74 16.84 -12.39 1.27
CA VAL A 74 17.73 -11.23 1.20
C VAL A 74 17.96 -10.67 2.61
N GLU A 75 19.23 -10.49 2.97
CA GLU A 75 19.65 -9.97 4.28
C GLU A 75 20.29 -8.59 4.14
N PHE A 76 19.68 -7.60 4.80
CA PHE A 76 20.15 -6.21 4.85
C PHE A 76 20.83 -5.89 6.19
N GLY A 77 21.66 -6.82 6.68
CA GLY A 77 22.43 -6.65 7.92
C GLY A 77 21.55 -6.24 9.11
N GLU A 78 21.85 -5.09 9.71
CA GLU A 78 21.15 -4.54 10.88
C GLU A 78 19.65 -4.30 10.66
N LEU A 79 19.23 -4.05 9.41
CA LEU A 79 17.81 -3.89 9.09
C LEU A 79 17.08 -5.22 9.29
N GLY A 80 17.63 -6.32 8.79
CA GLY A 80 17.06 -7.65 8.95
C GLY A 80 16.95 -8.42 7.65
N LYS A 81 16.01 -9.36 7.61
CA LYS A 81 15.88 -10.35 6.53
C LYS A 81 14.50 -10.30 5.91
N PHE A 82 14.45 -10.42 4.58
CA PHE A 82 13.23 -10.52 3.79
C PHE A 82 13.19 -11.90 3.14
N ARG A 83 12.06 -12.60 3.29
CA ARG A 83 11.84 -13.90 2.65
C ARG A 83 10.41 -14.04 2.14
N LEU A 84 10.22 -14.93 1.17
CA LEU A 84 8.90 -15.28 0.68
C LEU A 84 8.18 -16.20 1.68
N GLN A 85 6.90 -15.93 1.93
CA GLN A 85 6.02 -16.75 2.73
C GLN A 85 4.77 -17.09 1.92
N LEU A 86 4.49 -18.37 1.75
CA LEU A 86 3.29 -18.83 1.06
C LEU A 86 2.11 -18.88 2.03
N THR A 87 0.94 -18.50 1.53
CA THR A 87 -0.34 -18.76 2.17
C THR A 87 -1.05 -19.87 1.42
N SER A 88 -1.59 -20.84 2.14
CA SER A 88 -2.28 -21.98 1.53
C SER A 88 -3.48 -22.43 2.36
N THR A 89 -4.45 -23.05 1.69
CA THR A 89 -5.49 -23.83 2.36
C THR A 89 -4.92 -25.19 2.78
N GLY A 90 -5.23 -25.64 3.99
CA GLY A 90 -4.85 -26.98 4.45
C GLY A 90 -5.61 -28.07 3.71
N VAL A 91 -4.98 -29.25 3.59
CA VAL A 91 -5.59 -30.49 3.08
C VAL A 91 -5.42 -31.60 4.13
N ASP A 92 -6.31 -32.59 4.13
CA ASP A 92 -6.29 -33.67 5.12
C ASP A 92 -5.17 -34.67 4.86
N ASN A 93 -4.85 -34.97 3.59
CA ASN A 93 -3.71 -35.82 3.21
C ASN A 93 -2.71 -35.06 2.35
N PRO A 94 -1.39 -35.24 2.55
CA PRO A 94 -0.37 -34.61 1.72
C PRO A 94 -0.48 -34.94 0.22
N ALA A 95 -0.98 -36.13 -0.13
CA ALA A 95 -1.17 -36.55 -1.51
C ALA A 95 -2.24 -35.75 -2.28
N ASP A 96 -3.17 -35.12 -1.55
CA ASP A 96 -4.24 -34.30 -2.11
C ASP A 96 -3.78 -32.84 -2.33
N PHE A 97 -2.57 -32.49 -1.90
CA PHE A 97 -2.06 -31.13 -2.03
C PHE A 97 -1.70 -30.82 -3.48
N ARG A 98 -2.29 -29.74 -3.98
CA ARG A 98 -2.11 -29.23 -5.33
C ARG A 98 -1.67 -27.79 -5.27
N SER A 99 -0.46 -27.49 -5.74
CA SER A 99 0.11 -26.13 -5.67
C SER A 99 -0.71 -25.08 -6.42
N ASP A 100 -1.41 -25.46 -7.50
CA ASP A 100 -2.28 -24.58 -8.30
C ASP A 100 -3.63 -24.27 -7.63
N VAL A 101 -4.05 -25.10 -6.67
CA VAL A 101 -5.36 -24.97 -6.00
C VAL A 101 -5.21 -24.52 -4.55
N ASN A 102 -4.24 -25.09 -3.84
CA ASN A 102 -4.11 -24.90 -2.41
C ASN A 102 -3.21 -23.74 -2.03
N ILE A 103 -2.26 -23.30 -2.88
CA ILE A 103 -1.51 -22.07 -2.62
C ILE A 103 -2.40 -20.89 -3.02
N THR A 104 -2.82 -20.10 -2.03
CA THR A 104 -3.74 -18.98 -2.22
C THR A 104 -3.02 -17.64 -2.41
N GLY A 105 -1.71 -17.59 -2.13
CA GLY A 105 -0.92 -16.38 -2.32
C GLY A 105 0.51 -16.52 -1.82
N ALA A 106 1.31 -15.50 -2.12
CA ALA A 106 2.66 -15.31 -1.62
C ALA A 106 2.79 -13.91 -1.02
N ASN A 107 3.30 -13.84 0.20
CA ASN A 107 3.53 -12.60 0.94
C ASN A 107 5.02 -12.49 1.28
N ILE A 108 5.49 -11.26 1.52
CA ILE A 108 6.85 -11.03 1.99
C ILE A 108 6.84 -11.01 3.51
N GLN A 109 7.64 -11.87 4.12
CA GLN A 109 7.89 -11.84 5.55
C GLN A 109 9.18 -11.08 5.84
N TYR A 110 9.07 -10.07 6.68
CA TYR A 110 10.20 -9.33 7.22
C TYR A 110 10.53 -9.82 8.64
N ILE A 111 11.79 -10.13 8.88
CA ILE A 111 12.35 -10.53 10.17
C ILE A 111 13.28 -9.41 10.63
N PRO A 112 12.95 -8.66 11.70
CA PRO A 112 13.77 -7.55 12.17
C PRO A 112 15.18 -7.99 12.58
N GLY A 113 16.19 -7.30 12.07
CA GLY A 113 17.59 -7.45 12.45
C GLY A 113 17.90 -6.77 13.78
N GLU A 114 19.11 -6.93 14.30
CA GLU A 114 19.52 -6.42 15.61
C GLU A 114 19.46 -4.88 15.72
N GLY A 115 19.70 -4.17 14.61
CA GLY A 115 19.60 -2.71 14.55
C GLY A 115 18.16 -2.19 14.52
N VAL A 116 17.16 -3.06 14.46
CA VAL A 116 15.74 -2.67 14.55
C VAL A 116 15.07 -3.31 15.76
N LYS A 117 15.44 -4.57 16.05
CA LYS A 117 14.99 -5.33 17.20
C LYS A 117 15.37 -4.58 18.49
N ASN A 118 14.43 -4.48 19.42
CA ASN A 118 14.59 -3.83 20.72
C ASN A 118 14.82 -2.29 20.71
N LYS A 119 14.95 -1.61 19.55
CA LYS A 119 15.02 -0.13 19.54
C LYS A 119 13.72 0.56 19.95
N PHE A 120 12.63 -0.19 20.07
CA PHE A 120 11.30 0.31 20.40
C PHE A 120 10.86 0.00 21.84
N SER A 121 11.71 -0.57 22.69
CA SER A 121 11.36 -0.90 24.09
C SER A 121 11.26 0.32 25.00
N GLU A 122 11.92 1.44 24.64
CA GLU A 122 11.99 2.67 25.44
C GLU A 122 11.09 3.79 24.88
N LEU A 123 10.02 3.44 24.15
CA LEU A 123 9.10 4.44 23.61
C LEU A 123 8.20 5.01 24.71
N ASP A 124 8.10 6.35 24.74
CA ASP A 124 7.05 7.04 25.47
C ASP A 124 5.74 7.04 24.66
N TYR A 125 4.60 6.97 25.32
CA TYR A 125 3.30 6.95 24.64
C TYR A 125 2.44 8.14 25.01
N LYS A 126 1.89 8.81 23.99
CA LYS A 126 0.97 9.94 24.16
C LYS A 126 -0.40 9.56 23.62
N GLN A 127 -1.41 9.56 24.49
CA GLN A 127 -2.78 9.38 24.03
C GLN A 127 -3.26 10.64 23.31
N VAL A 128 -3.80 10.46 22.12
CA VAL A 128 -4.42 11.51 21.30
C VAL A 128 -5.81 11.04 20.84
N ALA A 129 -6.67 12.00 20.48
CA ALA A 129 -7.91 11.70 19.77
C ALA A 129 -7.59 10.96 18.47
N SER A 130 -8.48 10.07 18.01
CA SER A 130 -8.30 9.42 16.71
C SER A 130 -8.29 10.47 15.59
N ARG A 131 -7.58 10.21 14.48
CA ARG A 131 -7.49 11.17 13.38
C ARG A 131 -8.86 11.63 12.86
N ALA A 132 -9.83 10.72 12.79
CA ALA A 132 -11.20 11.05 12.41
C ALA A 132 -11.86 12.06 13.38
N LEU A 133 -11.62 11.90 14.68
CA LEU A 133 -12.14 12.81 15.70
C LEU A 133 -11.43 14.17 15.65
N GLN A 134 -10.12 14.20 15.42
CA GLN A 134 -9.36 15.46 15.26
C GLN A 134 -9.85 16.25 14.03
N ILE A 135 -10.06 15.57 12.90
CA ILE A 135 -10.57 16.19 11.67
C ILE A 135 -11.99 16.73 11.88
N ALA A 136 -12.87 15.93 12.47
CA ALA A 136 -14.24 16.34 12.77
C ALA A 136 -14.26 17.54 13.73
N ALA A 137 -13.38 17.57 14.74
CA ALA A 137 -13.26 18.69 15.67
C ALA A 137 -12.77 19.96 14.97
N MET A 138 -11.73 19.88 14.15
CA MET A 138 -11.28 21.04 13.36
C MET A 138 -12.35 21.55 12.39
N LYS A 139 -13.13 20.65 11.78
CA LYS A 139 -14.24 21.03 10.88
C LYS A 139 -15.37 21.69 11.65
N ALA A 140 -15.74 21.16 12.82
CA ALA A 140 -16.76 21.72 13.69
C ALA A 140 -16.33 23.10 14.22
N GLU A 141 -15.08 23.26 14.64
CA GLU A 141 -14.54 24.54 15.10
C GLU A 141 -14.53 25.59 13.98
N LYS A 142 -14.05 25.24 12.78
CA LYS A 142 -14.11 26.11 11.61
C LYS A 142 -15.55 26.47 11.21
N ALA A 143 -16.50 25.58 11.44
CA ALA A 143 -17.92 25.81 11.21
C ALA A 143 -18.63 26.52 12.37
N GLY A 144 -17.92 26.89 13.45
CA GLY A 144 -18.48 27.55 14.64
C GLY A 144 -19.40 26.65 15.48
N ALA A 145 -19.40 25.33 15.25
CA ALA A 145 -20.20 24.38 16.00
C ALA A 145 -19.61 24.17 17.41
N LYS A 146 -20.46 24.32 18.44
CA LYS A 146 -20.07 24.19 19.85
C LYS A 146 -20.12 22.75 20.38
N THR A 147 -20.70 21.84 19.61
CA THR A 147 -20.90 20.43 20.00
C THR A 147 -20.45 19.50 18.88
N LEU A 148 -19.90 18.35 19.25
CA LEU A 148 -19.43 17.33 18.32
C LEU A 148 -19.89 15.96 18.79
N ASN A 149 -20.53 15.21 17.89
CA ASN A 149 -20.93 13.83 18.14
C ASN A 149 -19.73 12.90 17.93
N ILE A 150 -19.23 12.33 19.04
CA ILE A 150 -18.04 11.48 19.05
C ILE A 150 -18.29 10.14 18.34
N GLU A 151 -19.51 9.60 18.36
CA GLU A 151 -19.82 8.32 17.70
C GLU A 151 -19.86 8.45 16.18
N GLU A 152 -20.44 9.53 15.66
CA GLU A 152 -20.46 9.82 14.22
C GLU A 152 -19.06 10.18 13.72
N ALA A 153 -18.31 10.97 14.48
CA ALA A 153 -16.94 11.34 14.15
C ALA A 153 -15.99 10.12 14.06
N LYS A 154 -16.28 9.05 14.80
CA LYS A 154 -15.52 7.79 14.73
C LYS A 154 -15.96 6.86 13.58
N LYS A 155 -17.13 7.08 12.97
CA LYS A 155 -17.64 6.33 11.81
C LYS A 155 -17.13 6.89 10.47
N TYR A 156 -16.35 7.97 10.48
CA TYR A 156 -15.93 8.65 9.26
C TYR A 156 -15.14 7.70 8.34
N LYS A 157 -15.70 7.44 7.15
CA LYS A 157 -15.01 6.77 6.03
C LYS A 157 -14.08 7.77 5.35
N LYS A 158 -12.93 7.27 4.88
CA LYS A 158 -11.86 8.02 4.23
C LYS A 158 -12.36 8.66 2.93
N ASP A 159 -12.87 9.87 3.02
CA ASP A 159 -12.77 10.86 1.96
C ASP A 159 -12.03 12.07 2.55
N GLU A 160 -10.86 12.34 1.98
CA GLU A 160 -10.04 13.54 2.18
C GLU A 160 -9.31 13.70 3.53
N ALA A 161 -8.27 12.89 3.71
CA ALA A 161 -7.07 13.28 4.46
C ALA A 161 -5.84 12.59 3.88
N ALA A 162 -5.57 12.86 2.60
CA ALA A 162 -4.27 12.65 1.99
C ALA A 162 -3.86 13.98 1.35
N GLY A 163 -3.30 14.87 2.18
CA GLY A 163 -2.46 15.94 1.67
C GLY A 163 -1.15 15.31 1.26
N ASP A 164 -1.12 14.73 0.06
CA ASP A 164 0.11 14.48 -0.66
C ASP A 164 0.60 15.83 -1.16
N GLY A 165 1.75 16.28 -0.65
CA GLY A 165 2.39 17.51 -1.10
C GLY A 165 2.92 17.30 -2.51
N THR A 166 2.11 17.64 -3.50
CA THR A 166 2.57 17.84 -4.87
C THR A 166 2.52 19.32 -5.22
N ASP A 167 3.62 19.71 -5.84
CA ASP A 167 3.97 20.99 -6.43
C ASP A 167 2.80 21.61 -7.22
N GLU A 168 2.71 22.94 -7.18
CA GLU A 168 1.61 23.71 -7.75
C GLU A 168 1.47 23.51 -9.26
N THR A 169 0.27 23.18 -9.76
CA THR A 169 -0.47 23.91 -10.82
C THR A 169 -1.76 23.19 -11.25
N GLY A 170 -2.90 23.89 -11.20
CA GLY A 170 -4.08 23.63 -12.06
C GLY A 170 -5.18 22.66 -11.58
N LYS A 171 -6.36 23.23 -11.31
CA LYS A 171 -7.67 22.61 -10.95
C LYS A 171 -8.30 21.76 -12.11
N PRO A 172 -9.42 21.02 -11.91
CA PRO A 172 -9.54 19.61 -11.55
C PRO A 172 -10.23 18.74 -12.64
N GLY A 173 -9.82 17.49 -12.81
CA GLY A 173 -10.49 16.50 -13.67
C GLY A 173 -10.44 15.11 -13.03
N SER A 174 -11.61 14.47 -12.90
CA SER A 174 -11.81 13.22 -12.17
C SER A 174 -11.29 11.98 -12.91
N THR A 175 -10.82 10.97 -12.17
CA THR A 175 -11.00 9.50 -12.32
C THR A 175 -9.91 8.80 -11.46
N THR A 176 -10.24 8.22 -10.31
CA THR A 176 -10.81 6.87 -10.04
C THR A 176 -9.91 5.72 -10.50
N GLY A 177 -9.43 4.92 -9.52
CA GLY A 177 -8.78 3.64 -9.80
C GLY A 177 -8.14 2.96 -8.58
N GLY A 178 -8.88 2.78 -7.48
CA GLY A 178 -8.47 1.93 -6.35
C GLY A 178 -9.06 0.53 -6.46
N GLY A 179 -8.21 -0.50 -6.41
CA GLY A 179 -8.63 -1.89 -6.26
C GLY A 179 -8.26 -2.42 -4.88
N THR A 180 -9.24 -2.75 -4.06
CA THR A 180 -9.08 -3.70 -2.95
C THR A 180 -10.22 -4.70 -3.04
N SER A 181 -9.83 -5.92 -3.38
CA SER A 181 -10.65 -7.12 -3.45
C SER A 181 -10.92 -7.68 -2.06
N GLN A 182 -12.20 -7.77 -1.69
CA GLN A 182 -12.69 -8.83 -0.81
C GLN A 182 -14.16 -9.10 -1.18
N GLY A 183 -14.40 -10.27 -1.79
CA GLY A 183 -15.73 -10.71 -2.20
C GLY A 183 -16.45 -11.51 -1.11
N THR A 184 -17.78 -11.57 -1.23
CA THR A 184 -18.63 -12.76 -0.99
C THR A 184 -20.07 -12.49 -1.46
N GLY A 185 -20.59 -13.31 -2.38
CA GLY A 185 -21.88 -14.04 -2.20
C GLY A 185 -23.23 -13.46 -2.69
N SER A 186 -23.53 -13.67 -3.97
CA SER A 186 -24.78 -14.16 -4.63
C SER A 186 -26.22 -13.69 -4.24
N THR A 187 -26.97 -13.20 -5.25
CA THR A 187 -28.15 -13.83 -5.92
C THR A 187 -29.14 -12.77 -6.43
N GLY A 188 -29.57 -12.87 -7.70
CA GLY A 188 -30.72 -12.12 -8.23
C GLY A 188 -30.75 -12.04 -9.75
N GLU A 189 -31.52 -12.92 -10.39
CA GLU A 189 -31.87 -12.92 -11.82
C GLU A 189 -32.73 -11.70 -12.20
N ASN A 190 -32.53 -11.13 -13.40
CA ASN A 190 -33.48 -11.16 -14.52
C ASN A 190 -33.32 -9.98 -15.51
N SER A 191 -33.39 -10.34 -16.79
CA SER A 191 -33.90 -9.59 -17.96
C SER A 191 -33.13 -8.40 -18.56
N GLY A 192 -32.56 -8.66 -19.75
CA GLY A 192 -33.15 -8.20 -21.01
C GLY A 192 -32.63 -6.90 -21.64
N GLY A 193 -32.23 -6.97 -22.92
CA GLY A 193 -32.33 -5.82 -23.84
C GLY A 193 -31.07 -5.41 -24.61
N THR A 194 -30.82 -6.09 -25.73
CA THR A 194 -30.49 -5.57 -27.06
C THR A 194 -29.80 -4.19 -27.21
N SER A 195 -28.63 -4.16 -27.85
CA SER A 195 -28.40 -3.37 -29.09
C SER A 195 -26.98 -3.59 -29.64
N GLN A 196 -26.92 -4.18 -30.84
CA GLN A 196 -25.77 -4.16 -31.73
C GLN A 196 -25.66 -2.76 -32.35
N GLY A 197 -24.46 -2.19 -32.36
CA GLY A 197 -24.11 -0.95 -33.05
C GLY A 197 -22.83 -1.15 -33.84
N THR A 198 -22.99 -1.23 -35.15
CA THR A 198 -21.98 -1.37 -36.21
C THR A 198 -21.21 -0.07 -36.45
N GLY A 199 -19.96 -0.15 -36.95
CA GLY A 199 -19.34 0.98 -37.65
C GLY A 199 -17.81 0.91 -37.75
N SER A 200 -17.30 0.14 -38.72
CA SER A 200 -15.91 0.19 -39.18
C SER A 200 -15.84 0.94 -40.52
N THR A 201 -15.02 1.99 -40.58
CA THR A 201 -14.54 2.72 -41.77
C THR A 201 -13.19 3.32 -41.35
N GLY A 202 -12.05 2.93 -41.92
CA GLY A 202 -11.43 3.55 -43.11
C GLY A 202 -10.88 4.95 -42.76
N GLU A 203 -9.64 5.38 -42.99
CA GLU A 203 -8.64 5.03 -43.99
C GLU A 203 -7.23 5.45 -43.51
N ASP A 204 -6.27 4.84 -44.19
CA ASP A 204 -4.83 5.07 -44.26
C ASP A 204 -4.47 6.49 -44.79
N THR A 205 -3.34 7.05 -44.33
CA THR A 205 -2.36 7.79 -45.15
C THR A 205 -1.25 8.36 -44.26
N GLY A 206 0.01 8.02 -44.56
CA GLY A 206 1.15 8.88 -44.18
C GLY A 206 2.44 8.19 -43.76
N ASN A 207 3.04 7.42 -44.67
CA ASN A 207 4.44 6.99 -44.59
C ASN A 207 5.40 8.18 -44.79
N PRO A 208 6.49 8.31 -44.00
CA PRO A 208 7.69 9.04 -44.44
C PRO A 208 8.72 8.04 -44.99
N GLY A 209 9.08 8.22 -46.25
CA GLY A 209 10.11 7.42 -46.91
C GLY A 209 11.55 7.80 -46.52
N GLU A 210 12.41 6.78 -46.65
CA GLU A 210 13.83 6.80 -47.08
C GLU A 210 14.82 7.48 -46.10
N ASP A 211 16.02 6.97 -45.79
CA ASP A 211 16.96 6.11 -46.50
C ASP A 211 18.03 5.60 -45.50
N SER A 212 18.75 4.54 -45.88
CA SER A 212 20.08 4.10 -45.43
C SER A 212 20.16 2.81 -44.60
N GLY A 213 20.53 1.73 -45.29
CA GLY A 213 21.85 1.14 -45.00
C GLY A 213 21.89 -0.17 -44.24
N ASN A 214 21.72 -1.25 -45.01
CA ASN A 214 21.93 -2.66 -44.72
C ASN A 214 23.31 -3.00 -44.12
N GLY A 215 23.38 -4.06 -43.29
CA GLY A 215 24.64 -4.60 -42.77
C GLY A 215 24.46 -5.81 -41.83
N ASP A 216 23.95 -6.92 -42.37
CA ASP A 216 24.10 -8.27 -41.83
C ASP A 216 25.54 -8.54 -41.33
N ASN A 217 25.73 -9.22 -40.18
CA ASN A 217 26.11 -10.65 -40.17
C ASN A 217 26.36 -11.22 -38.75
N VAL A 218 25.69 -12.35 -38.49
CA VAL A 218 26.06 -13.58 -37.75
C VAL A 218 26.98 -13.56 -36.51
N ASN A 219 26.37 -13.96 -35.39
CA ASN A 219 26.58 -15.21 -34.63
C ASN A 219 28.01 -15.77 -34.45
N LEU A 220 28.40 -15.89 -33.17
CA LEU A 220 29.19 -16.96 -32.56
C LEU A 220 28.66 -17.21 -31.14
#